data_AF-A0A452GFH4-F1
#
_entry.id   AF-A0A452GFH4-F1
#
_cell.length_a   1.000
_cell.length_b   1.000
_cell.length_c   1.000
_cell.angle_alpha   90.00
_cell.angle_beta   90.00
_cell.angle_gamma   90.00
#
_symmetry.space_group_name_H-M   'P 1'
#
loop_
_entity.id
_entity.type
_entity.pdbx_description
1 polymer ?
#
loop_
_entity_poly.entity_id
_entity_poly.type
_entity_poly.pdbx_seq_one_letter_code
_entity_poly.pdbx_strand_id
1 'polypeptide(L)'
;MGLFYCPLCRLTAFTGRRHLYSGSHQQRLREALGRLQAKVQLARKMIKNAVVVKYEVGEHEQLFWCLCCKQEVKRHLSHGSLTVLHGGLLQHMASLEHKKEANKFWWENKADAKIKEQFLISPEDYERFKSSLVKALDAYEEKEDEVIKEMASHIREVEQSRQEMLHAVLEVCFPRMHLSSIQQMIVSTSPLSSYRWLFSTLILMLKLHTIYF
;
A
#
# COMPACT_ATOMS: atom_id res chain seq x y z
N MET A 1 8.13 49.65 -8.11
CA MET A 1 7.58 48.47 -8.82
C MET A 1 8.33 47.24 -8.30
N GLY A 2 7.62 46.24 -7.76
CA GLY A 2 8.26 45.08 -7.14
C GLY A 2 8.50 43.94 -8.13
N LEU A 3 9.72 43.42 -8.17
CA LEU A 3 10.06 42.16 -8.83
C LEU A 3 9.42 41.00 -8.06
N PHE A 4 8.74 40.10 -8.75
CA PHE A 4 8.18 38.89 -8.15
C PHE A 4 8.45 37.68 -9.04
N TYR A 5 9.14 36.67 -8.50
CA TYR A 5 9.29 35.39 -9.19
C TYR A 5 8.11 34.46 -8.88
N CYS A 6 7.47 33.93 -9.91
CA CYS A 6 6.36 32.99 -9.79
C CYS A 6 6.85 31.55 -10.05
N PRO A 7 6.88 30.65 -9.03
CA PRO A 7 7.32 29.27 -9.21
C PRO A 7 6.46 28.47 -10.19
N LEU A 8 5.15 28.73 -10.24
CA LEU A 8 4.24 28.05 -11.17
C LEU A 8 4.47 28.46 -12.61
N CYS A 9 4.75 29.75 -12.83
CA CYS A 9 4.96 30.27 -14.19
C CYS A 9 6.42 30.19 -14.63
N ARG A 10 7.36 29.98 -13.69
CA ARG A 10 8.82 30.08 -13.88
C ARG A 10 9.25 31.39 -14.53
N LEU A 11 8.60 32.48 -14.13
CA LEU A 11 8.79 33.81 -14.70
C LEU A 11 8.92 34.85 -13.59
N THR A 12 9.82 35.81 -13.81
CA THR A 12 9.90 37.03 -13.01
C THR A 12 8.92 38.05 -13.58
N ALA A 13 7.87 38.36 -12.83
CA ALA A 13 6.90 39.37 -13.17
C ALA A 13 7.31 40.73 -12.62
N PHE A 14 7.50 41.70 -13.51
CA PHE A 14 7.78 43.10 -13.17
C PHE A 14 6.52 43.84 -12.66
N THR A 15 5.34 43.27 -12.88
CA THR A 15 4.05 43.78 -12.38
C THR A 15 3.79 43.41 -10.91
N GLY A 16 4.75 42.77 -10.23
CA GLY A 16 4.57 42.20 -8.90
C GLY A 16 3.48 41.12 -8.87
N ARG A 17 2.73 41.04 -7.76
CA ARG A 17 1.67 40.03 -7.55
C ARG A 17 0.45 40.17 -8.46
N ARG A 18 0.33 41.23 -9.27
CA ARG A 18 -0.78 41.37 -10.24
C ARG A 18 -0.80 40.24 -11.29
N HIS A 19 0.36 39.68 -11.64
CA HIS A 19 0.41 38.59 -12.62
C HIS A 19 -0.37 37.33 -12.18
N LEU A 20 -0.62 37.14 -10.88
CA LEU A 20 -1.43 36.02 -10.35
C LEU A 20 -2.86 36.04 -10.90
N TYR A 21 -3.37 37.21 -11.27
CA TYR A 21 -4.70 37.38 -11.85
C TYR A 21 -4.72 37.27 -13.38
N SER A 22 -3.57 37.08 -14.03
CA SER A 22 -3.49 36.94 -15.48
C SER A 22 -4.12 35.62 -15.94
N GLY A 23 -4.77 35.63 -17.11
CA GLY A 23 -5.37 34.43 -17.69
C GLY A 23 -4.35 33.31 -17.93
N SER A 24 -3.10 33.64 -18.28
CA SER A 24 -2.03 32.66 -18.49
C SER A 24 -1.59 31.97 -17.20
N HIS A 25 -1.44 32.73 -16.10
CA HIS A 25 -1.16 32.14 -14.78
C HIS A 25 -2.30 31.22 -14.35
N GLN A 26 -3.54 31.70 -14.45
CA GLN A 26 -4.74 30.97 -14.04
C GLN A 26 -4.94 29.69 -14.87
N GLN A 27 -4.62 29.71 -16.16
CA GLN A 27 -4.65 28.52 -17.01
C GLN A 27 -3.62 27.47 -16.57
N ARG A 28 -2.35 27.88 -16.37
CA ARG A 28 -1.29 26.98 -15.90
C ARG A 28 -1.60 26.39 -14.51
N LEU A 29 -2.19 27.20 -13.64
CA LEU A 29 -2.64 26.77 -12.31
C LEU A 29 -3.73 25.70 -12.42
N ARG A 30 -4.75 25.91 -13.26
CA ARG A 30 -5.82 24.93 -13.51
C ARG A 30 -5.28 23.61 -14.04
N GLU A 31 -4.35 23.64 -15.00
CA GLU A 31 -3.73 22.43 -15.55
C GLU A 31 -2.92 21.67 -14.49
N ALA A 32 -2.14 22.39 -13.68
CA ALA A 32 -1.35 21.79 -12.61
C ALA A 32 -2.25 21.17 -11.52
N LEU A 33 -3.32 21.86 -11.14
CA LEU A 33 -4.33 21.35 -10.21
C LEU A 33 -5.09 20.16 -10.80
N GLY A 34 -5.44 20.17 -12.09
CA GLY A 34 -6.10 19.05 -12.76
C GLY A 34 -5.28 17.76 -12.73
N ARG A 35 -3.95 17.85 -12.93
CA ARG A 35 -3.05 16.69 -12.79
C ARG A 35 -3.00 16.14 -11.37
N LEU A 36 -3.01 17.01 -10.36
CA LEU A 36 -3.06 16.58 -8.96
C LEU A 36 -4.43 15.97 -8.62
N GLN A 37 -5.51 16.59 -9.07
CA GLN A 37 -6.88 16.15 -8.86
C GLN A 37 -7.09 14.74 -9.40
N ALA A 38 -6.60 14.43 -10.60
CA ALA A 38 -6.69 13.09 -11.18
C ALA A 38 -6.08 12.02 -10.25
N LYS A 39 -4.92 12.31 -9.64
CA LYS A 39 -4.26 11.41 -8.67
C LYS A 39 -5.07 11.25 -7.38
N VAL A 40 -5.60 12.35 -6.85
CA VAL A 40 -6.44 12.32 -5.64
C VAL A 40 -7.73 11.54 -5.90
N GLN A 41 -8.36 11.70 -7.06
CA GLN A 41 -9.58 10.96 -7.43
C GLN A 41 -9.34 9.45 -7.55
N LEU A 42 -8.19 9.03 -8.09
CA LEU A 42 -7.82 7.61 -8.08
C LEU A 42 -7.69 7.07 -6.66
N ALA A 43 -7.02 7.80 -5.78
CA ALA A 43 -6.87 7.40 -4.39
C ALA A 43 -8.21 7.39 -3.63
N ARG A 44 -9.11 8.34 -3.89
CA ARG A 44 -10.44 8.37 -3.27
C ARG A 44 -11.26 7.11 -3.53
N LYS A 45 -11.09 6.47 -4.69
CA LYS A 45 -11.77 5.18 -4.98
C LYS A 45 -11.36 4.09 -4.00
N MET A 46 -10.16 4.17 -3.43
CA MET A 46 -9.64 3.20 -2.45
C MET A 46 -10.19 3.42 -1.04
N ILE A 47 -10.90 4.52 -0.76
CA ILE A 47 -11.47 4.80 0.58
C ILE A 47 -12.48 3.74 1.01
N LYS A 48 -13.30 3.24 0.07
CA LYS A 48 -14.31 2.22 0.36
C LYS A 48 -13.74 0.81 0.29
N ASN A 49 -12.79 0.60 -0.61
CA ASN A 49 -12.21 -0.69 -0.95
C ASN A 49 -10.68 -0.52 -0.99
N ALA A 50 -10.04 -0.54 0.18
CA ALA A 50 -8.58 -0.58 0.24
C ALA A 50 -8.06 -1.83 -0.45
N VAL A 51 -6.93 -1.71 -1.13
CA VAL A 51 -6.29 -2.81 -1.84
C VAL A 51 -4.93 -3.05 -1.21
N VAL A 52 -4.76 -4.26 -0.68
CA VAL A 52 -3.50 -4.76 -0.12
C VAL A 52 -2.93 -5.80 -1.07
N VAL A 53 -1.66 -5.64 -1.40
CA VAL A 53 -0.92 -6.53 -2.29
C VAL A 53 0.44 -6.87 -1.66
N LYS A 54 1.07 -7.91 -2.19
CA LYS A 54 2.46 -8.21 -1.86
C LYS A 54 3.37 -7.08 -2.33
N TYR A 55 4.40 -6.79 -1.54
CA TYR A 55 5.38 -5.78 -1.89
C TYR A 55 6.23 -6.21 -3.09
N GLU A 56 6.44 -5.29 -4.02
CA GLU A 56 7.23 -5.48 -5.23
C GLU A 56 8.10 -4.24 -5.41
N VAL A 57 9.40 -4.45 -5.53
CA VAL A 57 10.40 -3.37 -5.67
C VAL A 57 10.17 -2.67 -7.01
N GLY A 58 10.29 -1.33 -7.01
CA GLY A 58 10.07 -0.50 -8.20
C GLY A 58 8.61 -0.17 -8.49
N GLU A 59 7.67 -1.11 -8.33
CA GLU A 59 6.24 -0.82 -8.52
C GLU A 59 5.66 -0.05 -7.33
N HIS A 60 6.00 -0.46 -6.10
CA HIS A 60 5.39 0.08 -4.89
C HIS A 60 6.16 1.24 -4.24
N GLU A 61 7.34 1.57 -4.75
CA GLU A 61 8.16 2.72 -4.30
C GLU A 61 7.83 4.02 -5.03
N GLN A 62 6.79 4.03 -5.87
CA GLN A 62 6.42 5.19 -6.67
C GLN A 62 6.11 6.41 -5.79
N LEU A 63 6.74 7.52 -6.12
CA LEU A 63 6.48 8.82 -5.52
C LEU A 63 5.51 9.64 -6.39
N PHE A 64 4.95 10.69 -5.80
CA PHE A 64 4.34 11.77 -6.54
C PHE A 64 4.70 13.12 -5.92
N TRP A 65 4.85 14.12 -6.77
CA TRP A 65 5.04 15.49 -6.35
C TRP A 65 3.71 16.11 -5.88
N CYS A 66 3.65 16.56 -4.63
CA CYS A 66 2.54 17.36 -4.13
C CYS A 66 2.79 18.85 -4.43
N LEU A 67 1.92 19.45 -5.24
CA LEU A 67 2.07 20.86 -5.65
C LEU A 67 1.90 21.84 -4.47
N CYS A 68 1.00 21.52 -3.54
CA CYS A 68 0.70 22.35 -2.38
C CYS A 68 1.90 22.39 -1.41
N CYS A 69 2.40 21.21 -1.06
CA CYS A 69 3.47 21.03 -0.07
C CYS A 69 4.87 21.21 -0.66
N LYS A 70 5.00 21.18 -1.99
CA LYS A 70 6.28 21.28 -2.72
C LYS A 70 7.29 20.22 -2.27
N GLN A 71 6.80 18.99 -2.12
CA GLN A 71 7.59 17.84 -1.71
C GLN A 71 7.17 16.58 -2.47
N GLU A 72 8.08 15.60 -2.50
CA GLU A 72 7.77 14.24 -2.94
C GLU A 72 7.10 13.47 -1.82
N VAL A 73 6.06 12.72 -2.18
CA VAL A 73 5.23 11.95 -1.26
C VAL A 73 5.10 10.54 -1.80
N LYS A 74 5.15 9.54 -0.92
CA LYS A 74 4.91 8.14 -1.31
C LYS A 74 3.49 7.98 -1.84
N ARG A 75 3.35 7.33 -2.99
CA ARG A 75 2.04 7.01 -3.57
C ARG A 75 1.37 5.91 -2.78
N HIS A 76 2.09 4.82 -2.57
CA HIS A 76 1.64 3.64 -1.82
C HIS A 76 2.20 3.68 -0.40
N LEU A 77 1.57 2.91 0.50
CA LEU A 77 2.09 2.70 1.85
C LEU A 77 2.58 1.26 1.95
N SER A 78 3.91 1.08 1.94
CA SER A 78 4.54 -0.24 2.04
C SER A 78 5.09 -0.47 3.44
N HIS A 79 4.89 -1.68 3.97
CA HIS A 79 5.43 -2.12 5.25
C HIS A 79 5.76 -3.61 5.18
N GLY A 80 7.03 -3.95 5.37
CA GLY A 80 7.56 -5.30 5.20
C GLY A 80 7.22 -5.89 3.83
N SER A 81 6.56 -7.04 3.80
CA SER A 81 6.18 -7.77 2.59
C SER A 81 4.86 -7.30 1.95
N LEU A 82 4.21 -6.26 2.48
CA LEU A 82 2.90 -5.81 2.02
C LEU A 82 2.90 -4.35 1.58
N THR A 83 1.97 -4.01 0.68
CA THR A 83 1.72 -2.66 0.22
C THR A 83 0.24 -2.36 0.13
N VAL A 84 -0.15 -1.21 0.67
CA VAL A 84 -1.48 -0.62 0.52
C VAL A 84 -1.47 0.36 -0.64
N LEU A 85 -2.24 0.06 -1.69
CA LEU A 85 -2.27 0.90 -2.87
C LEU A 85 -2.89 2.27 -2.56
N HIS A 86 -2.24 3.34 -3.03
CA HIS A 86 -2.61 4.73 -2.76
C HIS A 86 -2.65 5.16 -1.28
N GLY A 87 -2.23 4.30 -0.34
CA GLY A 87 -2.30 4.57 1.10
C GLY A 87 -1.47 5.79 1.51
N GLY A 88 -0.26 5.93 0.97
CA GLY A 88 0.62 7.08 1.26
C GLY A 88 0.04 8.40 0.75
N LEU A 89 -0.62 8.38 -0.42
CA LEU A 89 -1.31 9.55 -0.95
C LEU A 89 -2.48 9.95 -0.04
N LEU A 90 -3.33 9.00 0.35
CA LEU A 90 -4.48 9.25 1.23
C LEU A 90 -4.03 9.81 2.59
N GLN A 91 -3.02 9.21 3.19
CA GLN A 91 -2.44 9.66 4.45
C GLN A 91 -1.94 11.11 4.35
N HIS A 92 -1.20 11.45 3.30
CA HIS A 92 -0.74 12.81 3.10
C HIS A 92 -1.90 13.79 2.89
N MET A 93 -2.88 13.46 2.05
CA MET A 93 -4.02 14.35 1.77
C MET A 93 -4.96 14.56 2.98
N ALA A 94 -4.96 13.63 3.94
CA ALA A 94 -5.69 13.74 5.21
C ALA A 94 -4.91 14.49 6.31
N SER A 95 -3.59 14.69 6.12
CA SER A 95 -2.73 15.29 7.14
C SER A 95 -3.03 16.77 7.41
N LEU A 96 -2.85 17.18 8.67
CA LEU A 96 -2.97 18.59 9.06
C LEU A 96 -1.93 19.49 8.39
N GLU A 97 -0.73 18.95 8.12
CA GLU A 97 0.35 19.64 7.42
C GLU A 97 -0.07 20.00 5.99
N HIS A 98 -0.58 19.02 5.23
CA HIS A 98 -1.10 19.26 3.88
C HIS A 98 -2.26 20.25 3.90
N LYS A 99 -3.19 20.15 4.87
CA LYS A 99 -4.31 21.11 4.99
C LYS A 99 -3.80 22.55 5.14
N LYS A 100 -2.76 22.77 5.96
CA LYS A 100 -2.14 24.09 6.15
C LYS A 100 -1.46 24.59 4.86
N GLU A 101 -0.63 23.76 4.24
CA GLU A 101 0.08 24.14 3.01
C GLU A 101 -0.87 24.32 1.82
N ALA A 102 -1.94 23.53 1.71
CA ALA A 102 -2.99 23.71 0.72
C ALA A 102 -3.72 25.05 0.92
N ASN A 103 -4.06 25.43 2.15
CA ASN A 103 -4.66 26.74 2.44
C ASN A 103 -3.76 27.89 1.97
N LYS A 104 -2.47 27.80 2.32
CA LYS A 104 -1.45 28.78 1.93
C LYS A 104 -1.28 28.84 0.42
N PHE A 105 -1.14 27.69 -0.23
CA PHE A 105 -1.01 27.58 -1.68
C PHE A 105 -2.20 28.22 -2.42
N TRP A 106 -3.43 27.97 -1.96
CA TRP A 106 -4.64 28.56 -2.54
C TRP A 106 -4.61 30.09 -2.45
N TRP A 107 -4.25 30.62 -1.28
CA TRP A 107 -4.19 32.06 -1.06
C TRP A 107 -3.05 32.73 -1.85
N GLU A 108 -1.88 32.09 -1.93
CA GLU A 108 -0.71 32.59 -2.65
C GLU A 108 -0.95 32.64 -4.17
N ASN A 109 -1.64 31.65 -4.74
CA ASN A 109 -1.85 31.53 -6.18
C ASN A 109 -3.21 32.06 -6.66
N LYS A 110 -4.05 32.58 -5.75
CA LYS A 110 -5.41 33.06 -6.07
C LYS A 110 -6.21 31.99 -6.81
N ALA A 111 -6.11 30.75 -6.33
CA ALA A 111 -6.84 29.61 -6.88
C ALA A 111 -8.34 29.70 -6.54
N ASP A 112 -9.18 29.07 -7.37
CA ASP A 112 -10.61 29.01 -7.13
C ASP A 112 -10.91 28.22 -5.84
N ALA A 113 -11.58 28.87 -4.89
CA ALA A 113 -11.95 28.27 -3.61
C ALA A 113 -12.95 27.10 -3.78
N LYS A 114 -13.77 27.09 -4.84
CA LYS A 114 -14.80 26.06 -5.06
C LYS A 114 -14.24 24.67 -5.26
N ILE A 115 -13.03 24.57 -5.81
CA ILE A 115 -12.41 23.27 -6.12
C ILE A 115 -11.50 22.75 -5.00
N LYS A 116 -11.25 23.56 -3.95
CA LYS A 116 -10.26 23.27 -2.91
C LYS A 116 -10.55 21.98 -2.15
N GLU A 117 -11.81 21.77 -1.76
CA GLU A 117 -12.23 20.59 -0.99
C GLU A 117 -11.94 19.28 -1.71
N GLN A 118 -11.81 19.31 -3.04
CA GLN A 118 -11.49 18.13 -3.84
C GLN A 118 -10.06 17.62 -3.58
N PHE A 119 -9.17 18.47 -3.04
CA PHE A 119 -7.77 18.18 -2.74
C PHE A 119 -7.52 17.86 -1.26
N LEU A 120 -8.57 17.79 -0.44
CA LEU A 120 -8.51 17.46 0.98
C LEU A 120 -9.27 16.17 1.23
N ILE A 121 -8.71 15.26 2.03
CA ILE A 121 -9.46 14.11 2.56
C ILE A 121 -9.96 14.50 3.94
N SER A 122 -11.27 14.34 4.18
CA SER A 122 -11.84 14.64 5.49
C SER A 122 -11.40 13.58 6.51
N PRO A 123 -11.34 13.90 7.81
CA PRO A 123 -11.03 12.91 8.84
C PRO A 123 -11.96 11.70 8.77
N GLU A 124 -13.25 11.93 8.50
CA GLU A 124 -14.26 10.87 8.41
C GLU A 124 -14.01 9.93 7.22
N ASP A 125 -13.65 10.49 6.07
CA ASP A 125 -13.27 9.70 4.90
C ASP A 125 -11.98 8.92 5.14
N TYR A 126 -11.03 9.49 5.89
CA TYR A 126 -9.81 8.78 6.26
C TYR A 126 -10.07 7.63 7.25
N GLU A 127 -10.95 7.82 8.24
CA GLU A 127 -11.38 6.75 9.15
C GLU A 127 -12.14 5.63 8.42
N ARG A 128 -12.94 5.97 7.41
CA ARG A 128 -13.56 4.98 6.51
C ARG A 128 -12.50 4.19 5.75
N PHE A 129 -11.47 4.87 5.25
CA PHE A 129 -10.35 4.21 4.59
C PHE A 129 -9.64 3.24 5.54
N LYS A 130 -9.29 3.66 6.76
CA LYS A 130 -8.70 2.80 7.80
C LYS A 130 -9.55 1.56 8.07
N SER A 131 -10.86 1.74 8.21
CA SER A 131 -11.81 0.64 8.40
C SER A 131 -11.82 -0.35 7.23
N SER A 132 -11.78 0.15 5.98
CA SER A 132 -11.67 -0.70 4.79
C SER A 132 -10.32 -1.41 4.69
N LEU A 133 -9.24 -0.75 5.14
CA LEU A 133 -7.89 -1.30 5.16
C LEU A 133 -7.78 -2.47 6.12
N VAL A 134 -8.34 -2.36 7.33
CA VAL A 134 -8.36 -3.48 8.29
C VAL A 134 -9.04 -4.70 7.66
N LYS A 135 -10.21 -4.51 7.03
CA LYS A 135 -10.91 -5.60 6.32
C LYS A 135 -10.09 -6.20 5.18
N ALA A 136 -9.41 -5.36 4.40
CA ALA A 136 -8.57 -5.82 3.31
C ALA A 136 -7.35 -6.61 3.80
N LEU A 137 -6.76 -6.21 4.94
CA LEU A 137 -5.70 -6.96 5.59
C LEU A 137 -6.18 -8.30 6.11
N ASP A 138 -7.35 -8.35 6.76
CA ASP A 138 -7.95 -9.60 7.23
C ASP A 138 -8.23 -10.57 6.07
N ALA A 139 -8.81 -10.07 4.98
CA ALA A 139 -9.07 -10.87 3.79
C ALA A 139 -7.78 -11.35 3.10
N TYR A 140 -6.71 -10.56 3.13
CA TYR A 140 -5.40 -10.96 2.62
C TYR A 140 -4.81 -12.10 3.47
N GLU A 141 -4.86 -11.95 4.80
CA GLU A 141 -4.38 -12.96 5.75
C GLU A 141 -5.11 -14.30 5.59
N GLU A 142 -6.44 -14.27 5.51
CA GLU A 142 -7.26 -15.47 5.27
C GLU A 142 -6.88 -16.16 3.96
N LYS A 143 -6.68 -15.40 2.89
CA LYS A 143 -6.28 -15.95 1.58
C LYS A 143 -4.90 -16.62 1.64
N GLU A 144 -3.92 -16.01 2.32
CA GLU A 144 -2.60 -16.62 2.50
C GLU A 144 -2.67 -17.90 3.35
N ASP A 145 -3.49 -17.91 4.40
CA ASP A 145 -3.69 -19.08 5.25
C ASP A 145 -4.30 -20.26 4.46
N GLU A 146 -5.25 -20.01 3.56
CA GLU A 146 -5.79 -21.05 2.68
C GLU A 146 -4.73 -21.61 1.72
N VAL A 147 -3.91 -20.76 1.10
CA VAL A 147 -2.79 -21.20 0.23
C VAL A 147 -1.81 -22.07 1.01
N ILE A 148 -1.49 -21.71 2.26
CA ILE A 148 -0.61 -22.51 3.12
C ILE A 148 -1.24 -23.87 3.45
N LYS A 149 -2.55 -23.93 3.74
CA LYS A 149 -3.26 -25.19 4.02
C LYS A 149 -3.27 -26.10 2.80
N GLU A 150 -3.54 -25.57 1.61
CA GLU A 150 -3.52 -26.31 0.34
C GLU A 150 -2.12 -26.86 0.03
N MET A 151 -1.08 -26.05 0.19
CA MET A 151 0.30 -26.53 0.05
C MET A 151 0.63 -27.64 1.05
N ALA A 152 0.19 -27.50 2.31
CA ALA A 152 0.41 -28.51 3.33
C ALA A 152 -0.36 -29.81 3.06
N SER A 153 -1.58 -29.76 2.52
CA SER A 153 -2.31 -30.98 2.13
C SER A 153 -1.62 -31.68 0.96
N HIS A 154 -1.19 -30.92 -0.05
CA HIS A 154 -0.47 -31.48 -1.18
C HIS A 154 0.83 -32.19 -0.75
N ILE A 155 1.62 -31.58 0.14
CA ILE A 155 2.83 -32.21 0.69
C ILE A 155 2.51 -33.52 1.40
N ARG A 156 1.44 -33.56 2.21
CA ARG A 156 1.02 -34.78 2.92
C ARG A 156 0.61 -35.90 1.96
N GLU A 157 -0.14 -35.58 0.90
CA GLU A 157 -0.57 -36.54 -0.12
C GLU A 157 0.62 -37.13 -0.89
N VAL A 158 1.57 -36.29 -1.27
CA VAL A 158 2.79 -36.72 -1.95
C VAL A 158 3.63 -37.63 -1.05
N GLU A 159 3.80 -37.25 0.22
CA GLU A 159 4.60 -38.05 1.16
C GLU A 159 3.90 -39.37 1.51
N GLN A 160 2.57 -39.38 1.62
CA GLN A 160 1.80 -40.62 1.77
C GLN A 160 1.99 -41.55 0.56
N SER A 161 1.85 -41.03 -0.65
CA SER A 161 2.04 -41.80 -1.89
C SER A 161 3.46 -42.39 -1.97
N ARG A 162 4.46 -41.63 -1.53
CA ARG A 162 5.86 -42.08 -1.45
C ARG A 162 6.04 -43.21 -0.43
N GLN A 163 5.42 -43.10 0.74
CA GLN A 163 5.47 -44.14 1.78
C GLN A 163 4.81 -45.44 1.31
N GLU A 164 3.65 -45.35 0.65
CA GLU A 164 2.94 -46.50 0.08
C GLU A 164 3.78 -47.22 -0.98
N MET A 165 4.43 -46.46 -1.89
CA MET A 165 5.36 -47.04 -2.88
C MET A 165 6.55 -47.74 -2.21
N LEU A 166 7.17 -47.10 -1.21
CA LEU A 166 8.30 -47.70 -0.48
C LEU A 166 7.89 -48.98 0.24
N HIS A 167 6.70 -48.99 0.86
CA HIS A 167 6.16 -50.18 1.51
C HIS A 167 5.98 -51.33 0.52
N ALA A 168 5.35 -51.08 -0.62
CA ALA A 168 5.15 -52.07 -1.67
C ALA A 168 6.48 -52.65 -2.20
N VAL A 169 7.50 -51.81 -2.39
CA VAL A 169 8.84 -52.27 -2.81
C VAL A 169 9.49 -53.15 -1.73
N LEU A 170 9.39 -52.77 -0.47
CA LEU A 170 9.97 -53.55 0.64
C LEU A 170 9.28 -54.91 0.81
N GLU A 171 7.95 -54.97 0.70
CA GLU A 171 7.19 -56.22 0.75
C GLU A 171 7.56 -57.19 -0.38
N VAL A 172 7.80 -56.66 -1.59
CA VAL A 172 8.16 -57.48 -2.76
C VAL A 172 9.63 -57.92 -2.75
N CYS A 173 10.55 -57.03 -2.36
CA CYS A 173 11.99 -57.29 -2.44
C CYS A 173 12.58 -57.99 -1.20
N PHE A 174 11.95 -57.86 -0.02
CA PHE A 174 12.48 -58.44 1.23
C PHE A 174 11.36 -59.04 2.11
N PRO A 175 10.89 -60.26 1.81
CA PRO A 175 9.77 -60.88 2.53
C PRO A 175 10.05 -61.21 4.02
N ARG A 176 11.29 -61.02 4.51
CA ARG A 176 11.70 -61.43 5.85
C ARG A 176 12.78 -60.52 6.45
N MET A 177 12.41 -59.29 6.79
CA MET A 177 13.14 -58.52 7.80
C MET A 177 12.17 -57.94 8.84
N HIS A 178 12.51 -58.11 10.12
CA HIS A 178 11.74 -57.68 11.28
C HIS A 178 11.62 -56.14 11.30
N LEU A 179 10.40 -55.62 11.11
CA LEU A 179 10.06 -54.21 10.88
C LEU A 179 10.43 -53.22 12.03
N SER A 180 10.96 -53.69 13.16
CA SER A 180 11.18 -52.84 14.34
C SER A 180 12.27 -51.77 14.19
N SER A 181 13.10 -51.81 13.15
CA SER A 181 14.32 -50.97 13.07
C SER A 181 14.25 -49.79 12.09
N ILE A 182 13.25 -49.72 11.21
CA ILE A 182 13.20 -48.69 10.14
C ILE A 182 12.29 -47.50 10.50
N GLN A 183 11.39 -47.67 11.48
CA GLN A 183 10.36 -46.68 11.81
C GLN A 183 10.88 -45.41 12.52
N GLN A 184 12.17 -45.37 12.90
CA GLN A 184 12.79 -44.23 13.60
C GLN A 184 13.43 -43.16 12.68
N MET A 185 13.52 -43.36 11.35
CA MET A 185 14.23 -42.41 10.47
C MET A 185 13.36 -41.39 9.70
N ILE A 186 12.02 -41.51 9.71
CA ILE A 186 11.17 -40.72 8.80
C ILE A 186 10.44 -39.55 9.49
N VAL A 187 10.37 -39.52 10.83
CA VAL A 187 9.60 -38.50 11.57
C VAL A 187 10.52 -37.41 12.13
N SER A 188 11.06 -36.56 11.26
CA SER A 188 11.33 -35.16 11.63
C SER A 188 11.73 -34.36 10.41
N THR A 189 10.84 -33.48 9.95
CA THR A 189 11.13 -32.13 9.46
C THR A 189 9.89 -31.57 8.77
N SER A 190 9.06 -30.84 9.51
CA SER A 190 8.08 -29.94 8.92
C SER A 190 8.28 -28.54 9.52
N PRO A 191 9.14 -27.68 8.93
CA PRO A 191 9.32 -26.31 9.38
C PRO A 191 8.34 -25.40 8.60
N LEU A 192 7.04 -25.53 8.86
CA LEU A 192 6.04 -24.59 8.30
C LEU A 192 5.42 -23.67 9.36
N SER A 193 5.83 -23.76 10.63
CA SER A 193 5.32 -22.87 11.68
C SER A 193 6.05 -21.53 11.78
N SER A 194 7.25 -21.38 11.20
CA SER A 194 8.10 -20.20 11.45
C SER A 194 7.66 -18.96 10.66
N TYR A 195 7.09 -19.12 9.46
CA TYR A 195 6.68 -18.00 8.61
C TYR A 195 5.38 -17.32 9.07
N ARG A 196 4.52 -18.06 9.78
CA ARG A 196 3.21 -17.59 10.27
C ARG A 196 3.35 -16.55 11.39
N TRP A 197 4.37 -16.68 12.25
CA TRP A 197 4.66 -15.71 13.31
C TRP A 197 5.17 -14.37 12.79
N LEU A 198 6.01 -14.37 11.74
CA LEU A 198 6.57 -13.15 11.15
C LEU A 198 5.51 -12.38 10.34
N PHE A 199 4.60 -13.08 9.66
CA PHE A 199 3.51 -12.45 8.92
C PHE A 199 2.45 -11.85 9.86
N SER A 200 2.05 -12.59 10.90
CA SER A 200 1.05 -12.12 11.87
C SER A 200 1.54 -10.91 12.68
N THR A 201 2.81 -10.86 13.09
CA THR A 201 3.39 -9.68 13.75
C THR A 201 3.49 -8.46 12.83
N LEU A 202 3.77 -8.65 11.53
CA LEU A 202 3.83 -7.56 10.55
C LEU A 202 2.45 -6.97 10.24
N ILE A 203 1.42 -7.82 10.13
CA ILE A 203 0.03 -7.39 9.97
C ILE A 203 -0.46 -6.70 11.25
N LEU A 204 -0.10 -7.21 12.43
CA LEU A 204 -0.40 -6.56 13.70
C LEU A 204 0.25 -5.17 13.79
N MET A 205 1.50 -5.01 13.31
CA MET A 205 2.17 -3.70 13.22
C MET A 205 1.48 -2.74 12.25
N LEU A 206 1.02 -3.22 11.09
CA LEU A 206 0.21 -2.43 10.15
C LEU A 206 -1.15 -2.03 10.74
N LYS A 207 -1.83 -2.95 11.43
CA LYS A 207 -3.09 -2.69 12.15
C LYS A 207 -2.86 -1.66 13.27
N LEU A 208 -1.78 -1.79 14.04
CA LEU A 208 -1.40 -0.83 15.09
C LEU A 208 -1.05 0.55 14.49
N HIS A 209 -0.27 0.61 13.42
CA HIS A 209 0.06 1.88 12.77
C HIS A 209 -1.18 2.56 12.14
N THR A 210 -2.19 1.79 11.73
CA THR A 210 -3.49 2.29 11.26
C THR A 210 -4.37 2.81 12.40
N ILE A 211 -4.26 2.22 13.60
CA ILE A 211 -5.03 2.63 14.79
C ILE A 211 -4.42 3.86 15.48
N TYR A 212 -3.09 4.00 15.47
CA TYR A 212 -2.38 5.04 16.22
C TYR A 212 -1.98 6.28 15.40
N PHE A 213 -2.21 6.32 14.07
CA PHE A 213 -2.00 7.48 13.18
C PHE A 213 -3.11 7.57 12.13
#